data_AF-A0A4C1V1E1-F1
#
_entry.id   AF-A0A4C1V1E1-F1
#
_cell.length_a   1.000
_cell.length_b   1.000
_cell.length_c   1.000
_cell.angle_alpha   90.00
_cell.angle_beta   90.00
_cell.angle_gamma   90.00
#
_symmetry.space_group_name_H-M   'P 1'
#
loop_
_entity.id
_entity.type
_entity.pdbx_description
1 polymer ?
#
loop_
_entity_poly.entity_id
_entity_poly.type
_entity_poly.pdbx_seq_one_letter_code
_entity_poly.pdbx_strand_id
1 'polypeptide(L)'
;MQDDNNWFAKFKHGLINLNDEFLDGRPSTAVNNKNMDSVRRMIATDRHVTYYDIRESLGKNMSKIQSILQKQLCAKKLRSRWNPHNLIEAKKTDRVT
;
A
#
# COMPACT_ATOMS: atom_id res chain seq x y z
N MET A 1 -28.31 -34.98 0.59
CA MET A 1 -28.38 -35.35 -0.85
C MET A 1 -29.18 -34.29 -1.60
N GLN A 2 -28.77 -33.02 -1.57
CA GLN A 2 -29.56 -31.91 -2.15
C GLN A 2 -28.76 -31.04 -3.14
N ASP A 3 -27.52 -31.43 -3.45
CA ASP A 3 -26.60 -30.63 -4.28
C ASP A 3 -26.51 -31.16 -5.74
N ASP A 4 -26.85 -32.44 -5.97
CA ASP A 4 -26.68 -33.10 -7.27
C ASP A 4 -27.57 -32.52 -8.39
N ASN A 5 -28.79 -32.09 -8.05
CA ASN A 5 -29.73 -31.53 -9.02
C ASN A 5 -29.31 -30.14 -9.52
N ASN A 6 -28.69 -29.34 -8.65
CA ASN A 6 -28.22 -28.00 -9.01
C ASN A 6 -27.00 -28.09 -9.94
N TRP A 7 -26.08 -29.02 -9.65
CA TRP A 7 -24.93 -29.29 -10.51
C TRP A 7 -25.34 -29.78 -11.90
N PHE A 8 -26.26 -30.75 -11.96
CA PHE A 8 -26.71 -31.32 -13.22
C PHE A 8 -27.43 -30.28 -14.11
N ALA A 9 -28.21 -29.37 -13.51
CA ALA A 9 -28.85 -28.27 -14.23
C ALA A 9 -27.81 -27.25 -14.77
N LYS A 10 -26.83 -26.84 -13.96
CA LYS A 10 -25.75 -25.93 -14.39
C LYS A 10 -24.94 -26.52 -15.55
N PHE A 11 -24.63 -27.81 -15.49
CA PHE A 11 -23.93 -28.53 -16.57
C PHE A 11 -24.74 -28.53 -17.88
N LYS A 12 -26.04 -28.82 -17.82
CA LYS A 12 -26.94 -28.76 -18.99
C LYS A 12 -27.05 -27.36 -19.61
N HIS A 13 -26.86 -26.31 -18.82
CA HIS A 13 -26.84 -24.91 -19.27
C HIS A 13 -25.49 -24.44 -19.84
N GLY A 14 -24.51 -25.33 -19.98
CA GLY A 14 -23.23 -25.01 -20.64
C GLY A 14 -22.21 -24.32 -19.74
N LEU A 15 -22.38 -24.37 -18.41
CA LEU A 15 -21.31 -24.05 -17.47
C LEU A 15 -20.30 -25.20 -17.43
N ILE A 16 -19.26 -25.10 -18.26
CA ILE A 16 -18.15 -26.08 -18.35
C ILE A 16 -17.01 -25.73 -17.36
N ASN A 17 -17.08 -24.54 -16.74
CA ASN A 17 -16.04 -24.08 -15.82
C ASN A 17 -16.15 -24.82 -14.47
N LEU A 18 -15.14 -25.62 -14.16
CA LEU A 18 -15.00 -26.33 -12.88
C LEU A 18 -14.47 -25.44 -11.75
N ASN A 19 -14.07 -24.20 -12.06
CA ASN A 19 -13.61 -23.26 -11.05
C ASN A 19 -14.80 -22.67 -10.30
N ASP A 20 -14.68 -22.56 -8.99
CA ASP A 20 -15.64 -21.84 -8.16
C ASP A 20 -15.86 -20.42 -8.70
N GLU A 21 -17.13 -19.98 -8.65
CA GLU A 21 -17.46 -18.58 -8.89
C GLU A 21 -16.64 -17.71 -7.93
N PHE A 22 -16.21 -16.53 -8.41
CA PHE A 22 -15.39 -15.63 -7.60
C PHE A 22 -16.18 -15.18 -6.37
N LEU A 23 -15.98 -15.86 -5.26
CA LEU A 23 -16.56 -15.48 -3.98
C LEU A 23 -15.84 -14.21 -3.53
N ASP A 24 -16.54 -13.09 -3.57
CA ASP A 24 -16.07 -11.83 -3.02
C ASP A 24 -16.02 -12.00 -1.49
N GLY A 25 -14.90 -12.55 -1.01
CA GLY A 25 -14.65 -12.79 0.40
C GLY A 25 -14.65 -11.47 1.18
N ARG A 26 -14.51 -11.54 2.51
CA ARG A 26 -14.49 -10.35 3.36
C ARG A 26 -13.47 -9.34 2.82
N PRO A 27 -13.86 -8.08 2.52
CA PRO A 27 -12.93 -7.11 1.98
C PRO A 27 -11.93 -6.73 3.06
N SER A 28 -10.74 -7.33 2.99
CA SER A 28 -9.55 -6.88 3.75
C SER A 28 -9.17 -5.44 3.39
N THR A 29 -9.65 -4.97 2.23
CA THR A 29 -9.20 -3.77 1.52
C THR A 29 -9.84 -2.46 2.01
N ALA A 30 -11.10 -2.47 2.49
CA ALA A 30 -11.77 -1.23 2.88
C ALA A 30 -11.12 -0.54 4.11
N VAL A 31 -10.66 -1.35 5.08
CA VAL A 31 -9.85 -0.86 6.21
C VAL A 31 -8.41 -0.52 5.77
N ASN A 32 -7.95 -1.07 4.64
CA ASN A 32 -6.61 -0.85 4.12
C ASN A 32 -6.45 0.51 3.45
N ASN A 33 -7.46 0.98 2.69
CA ASN A 33 -7.37 2.24 1.94
C ASN A 33 -7.09 3.45 2.85
N LYS A 34 -7.81 3.58 3.97
CA LYS A 34 -7.58 4.66 4.95
C LYS A 34 -6.15 4.65 5.51
N ASN A 35 -5.61 3.46 5.79
CA ASN A 35 -4.25 3.31 6.29
C ASN A 35 -3.22 3.66 5.20
N MET A 36 -3.43 3.21 3.96
CA MET A 36 -2.58 3.54 2.82
C MET A 36 -2.52 5.04 2.58
N ASP A 37 -3.65 5.73 2.61
CA ASP A 37 -3.71 7.18 2.41
C ASP A 37 -3.11 7.96 3.59
N SER A 38 -3.19 7.42 4.81
CA SER A 38 -2.46 7.98 5.96
C SER A 38 -0.96 7.88 5.76
N VAL A 39 -0.43 6.69 5.41
CA VAL A 39 1.00 6.49 5.18
C VAL A 39 1.51 7.33 4.01
N ARG A 40 0.74 7.46 2.92
CA ARG A 40 1.07 8.35 1.80
C ARG A 40 1.22 9.80 2.25
N ARG A 41 0.28 10.29 3.06
CA ARG A 41 0.34 11.67 3.58
C ARG A 41 1.54 11.87 4.50
N MET A 42 1.83 10.92 5.39
CA MET A 42 3.01 10.99 6.26
C MET A 42 4.30 11.14 5.44
N ILE A 43 4.50 10.31 4.41
CA ILE A 43 5.69 10.35 3.54
C ILE A 43 5.76 11.63 2.70
N ALA A 44 4.61 12.15 2.26
CA ALA A 44 4.54 13.38 1.49
C ALA A 44 4.91 14.61 2.35
N THR A 45 4.48 14.62 3.62
CA THR A 45 4.82 15.68 4.58
C THR A 45 6.28 15.61 5.01
N ASP A 46 6.76 14.41 5.36
CA ASP A 46 8.15 14.19 5.75
C ASP A 46 8.68 12.91 5.12
N ARG A 47 9.72 13.06 4.29
CA ARG A 47 10.37 11.95 3.58
C ARG A 47 11.26 11.11 4.50
N HIS A 48 11.52 11.57 5.73
CA HIS A 48 12.39 10.91 6.70
C HIS A 48 11.63 10.08 7.75
N VAL A 49 10.29 9.97 7.62
CA VAL A 49 9.43 9.12 8.46
C VAL A 49 9.98 7.69 8.60
N THR A 50 10.03 7.22 9.84
CA THR A 50 10.52 5.89 10.20
C THR A 50 9.39 4.85 10.32
N TYR A 51 9.76 3.57 10.34
CA TYR A 51 8.81 2.49 10.61
C TYR A 51 8.13 2.62 11.98
N TYR A 52 8.82 3.20 12.97
CA TYR A 52 8.28 3.39 14.32
C TYR A 52 7.25 4.50 14.34
N ASP A 53 7.48 5.63 13.66
CA ASP A 53 6.52 6.72 13.56
C ASP A 53 5.22 6.26 12.89
N ILE A 54 5.34 5.46 11.83
CA ILE A 54 4.19 4.84 11.14
C ILE A 54 3.45 3.88 12.07
N ARG A 55 4.18 3.08 12.86
CA ARG A 55 3.59 2.16 13.84
C ARG A 55 2.83 2.90 14.93
N GLU A 56 3.42 3.95 15.47
CA GLU A 56 2.82 4.76 16.52
C GLU A 56 1.57 5.48 16.01
N SER A 57 1.63 6.01 14.78
CA SER A 57 0.49 6.69 14.15
C SER A 57 -0.67 5.76 13.80
N LEU A 58 -0.41 4.55 13.28
CA LEU A 58 -1.48 3.65 12.80
C LEU A 58 -1.83 2.50 13.76
N GLY A 59 -1.02 2.25 14.79
CA GLY A 59 -1.18 1.11 15.71
C GLY A 59 -1.12 -0.25 15.00
N LYS A 60 -0.38 -0.34 13.89
CA LYS A 60 -0.26 -1.59 13.10
C LYS A 60 1.04 -2.32 13.39
N ASN A 61 1.02 -3.62 13.17
CA ASN A 61 2.23 -4.43 13.29
C ASN A 61 3.22 -4.11 12.15
N MET A 62 4.51 -4.38 12.40
CA MET A 62 5.59 -4.07 11.45
C MET A 62 5.42 -4.79 10.11
N SER A 63 4.93 -6.03 10.11
CA SER A 63 4.68 -6.80 8.88
C SER A 63 3.63 -6.14 7.98
N LYS A 64 2.54 -5.61 8.55
CA LYS A 64 1.49 -4.89 7.82
C LYS A 64 2.04 -3.58 7.25
N ILE A 65 2.83 -2.85 8.04
CA ILE A 65 3.50 -1.61 7.60
C ILE A 65 4.43 -1.90 6.43
N GLN A 66 5.25 -2.94 6.52
CA GLN A 66 6.12 -3.37 5.44
C GLN A 66 5.33 -3.73 4.18
N SER A 67 4.22 -4.47 4.33
CA SER A 67 3.32 -4.80 3.21
C SER A 67 2.73 -3.57 2.55
N ILE A 68 2.29 -2.57 3.33
CA ILE A 68 1.78 -1.29 2.80
C ILE A 68 2.89 -0.58 2.02
N LEU A 69 4.07 -0.41 2.61
CA LEU A 69 5.19 0.30 1.96
C LEU A 69 5.66 -0.39 0.69
N GLN A 70 5.87 -1.71 0.72
CA GLN A 70 6.50 -2.45 -0.39
C GLN A 70 5.50 -2.89 -1.46
N LYS A 71 4.32 -3.41 -1.06
CA LYS A 71 3.36 -4.03 -2.01
C LYS A 71 2.30 -3.05 -2.50
N GLN A 72 1.83 -2.15 -1.63
CA GLN A 72 0.72 -1.25 -1.97
C GLN A 72 1.22 0.11 -2.47
N LEU A 73 2.30 0.63 -1.87
CA LEU A 73 2.86 1.93 -2.22
C LEU A 73 4.10 1.84 -3.10
N CYS A 74 4.72 0.66 -3.22
CA CYS A 74 5.98 0.45 -3.93
C CYS A 74 7.08 1.45 -3.52
N ALA A 75 7.06 1.90 -2.25
CA ALA A 75 7.97 2.89 -1.72
C ALA A 75 9.36 2.27 -1.47
N LYS A 76 10.40 2.98 -1.89
CA LYS A 76 11.80 2.58 -1.71
C LYS A 76 12.50 3.54 -0.77
N LYS A 77 13.27 3.01 0.19
CA LYS A 77 14.12 3.81 1.07
C LYS A 77 15.32 4.30 0.28
N LEU A 78 15.43 5.61 0.09
CA LEU A 78 16.59 6.26 -0.50
C LEU A 78 17.46 6.88 0.60
N ARG A 79 18.78 6.89 0.39
CA ARG A 79 19.69 7.62 1.27
C ARG A 79 19.69 9.09 0.85
N SER A 80 19.63 9.99 1.82
CA SER A 80 19.80 11.42 1.54
C SER A 80 21.21 11.69 1.02
N ARG A 81 21.33 12.59 0.04
CA ARG A 81 22.63 13.04 -0.45
C ARG A 81 23.24 13.98 0.58
N TRP A 82 24.51 13.79 0.89
CA TRP A 82 25.23 14.73 1.76
C TRP A 82 25.39 16.07 1.05
N ASN A 83 25.08 17.16 1.75
CA ASN A 83 25.32 18.51 1.27
C ASN A 83 26.53 19.09 2.00
N PRO A 84 27.62 19.46 1.29
CA PRO A 84 28.84 19.95 1.93
C PRO A 84 28.67 21.21 2.76
N HIS A 85 27.77 22.11 2.34
CA HIS A 85 27.58 23.39 3.01
C HIS A 85 26.11 23.78 3.03
N ASN A 86 25.67 24.32 4.17
CA ASN A 86 24.38 24.97 4.29
C ASN A 86 24.51 26.42 3.79
N LEU A 87 24.07 26.65 2.55
CA LEU A 87 24.16 27.97 1.91
C LEU A 87 23.08 28.91 2.44
N ILE A 88 23.49 30.15 2.73
CA ILE A 88 22.59 31.27 3.01
C ILE A 88 22.09 31.84 1.67
N GLU A 89 20.90 32.43 1.63
CA GLU A 89 20.26 32.94 0.41
C GLU A 89 21.17 33.83 -0.45
N ALA A 90 21.92 34.75 0.16
CA ALA A 90 22.87 35.60 -0.58
C ALA A 90 23.97 34.79 -1.32
N LYS A 91 24.41 33.66 -0.75
CA LYS A 91 25.39 32.76 -1.40
C LYS A 91 24.75 31.88 -2.47
N LYS A 92 23.41 31.74 -2.47
CA LYS A 92 22.67 31.05 -3.53
C LYS A 92 22.49 31.98 -4.73
N THR A 93 22.14 33.25 -4.52
CA THR A 93 21.96 34.24 -5.59
C THR A 93 23.24 34.49 -6.39
N ASP A 94 24.38 34.56 -5.70
CA ASP A 94 25.70 34.74 -6.31
C ASP A 94 26.14 33.58 -7.22
N ARG A 95 25.56 32.38 -7.04
CA ARG A 95 25.89 31.20 -7.86
C ARG A 95 24.99 31.05 -9.09
N VAL A 96 23.85 31.72 -9.09
CA VAL A 96 22.85 31.65 -10.17
C VAL A 96 23.02 32.82 -11.15
N THR A 97 23.50 33.96 -10.64
CA THR A 97 23.88 35.14 -11.43
C THR A 97 25.20 34.89 -12.14
#